data_AF-A0A1F8B522-F1
#
_entry.id   AF-A0A1F8B522-F1
#
_cell.length_a   1.000
_cell.length_b   1.000
_cell.length_c   1.000
_cell.angle_alpha   90.00
_cell.angle_beta   90.00
_cell.angle_gamma   90.00
#
_symmetry.space_group_name_H-M   'P 1'
#
loop_
_entity.id
_entity.type
_entity.pdbx_description
1 polymer ?
#
loop_
_entity_poly.entity_id
_entity_poly.type
_entity_poly.pdbx_seq_one_letter_code
_entity_poly.pdbx_strand_id
1 'polypeptide(L)'
;MKNKFKTIPYFKTEKEEREFWQTHDSTEYVDYSKARRASFPNLKLSTRPITIRLPESTIERAKLKAHKMDIPYQALLKKIIFEGLTK
;
A
#
# COMPACT_ATOMS: atom_id res chain seq x y z
N MET A 1 33.18 -17.75 -6.40
CA MET A 1 33.92 -16.82 -5.53
C MET A 1 33.07 -16.54 -4.30
N LYS A 2 33.59 -16.68 -3.08
CA LYS A 2 32.84 -16.48 -1.83
C LYS A 2 32.58 -14.98 -1.65
N ASN A 3 31.44 -14.47 -2.09
CA ASN A 3 31.00 -13.12 -1.76
C ASN A 3 30.65 -13.11 -0.26
N LYS A 4 31.54 -12.53 0.56
CA LYS A 4 31.28 -12.26 1.97
C LYS A 4 30.29 -11.10 2.03
N PHE A 5 28.99 -11.43 2.10
CA PHE A 5 27.96 -10.44 2.41
C PHE A 5 28.27 -9.80 3.77
N LYS A 6 28.05 -8.49 3.88
CA LYS A 6 28.24 -7.76 5.16
C LYS A 6 27.19 -8.23 6.17
N THR A 7 27.57 -8.29 7.43
CA THR A 7 26.64 -8.65 8.51
C THR A 7 25.56 -7.57 8.65
N ILE A 8 24.29 -7.98 8.60
CA ILE A 8 23.15 -7.08 8.79
C ILE A 8 23.20 -6.56 10.25
N PRO A 9 23.11 -5.23 10.48
CA PRO A 9 23.08 -4.68 11.82
C PRO A 9 21.84 -5.13 12.60
N TYR A 10 21.94 -5.21 13.93
CA TYR A 10 20.76 -5.41 14.78
C TYR A 10 19.99 -4.10 14.92
N PHE A 11 18.74 -4.06 14.45
CA PHE A 11 17.87 -2.90 14.60
C PHE A 11 16.90 -3.09 15.78
N LYS A 12 16.69 -2.02 16.56
CA LYS A 12 15.77 -2.05 17.70
C LYS A 12 14.34 -1.70 17.27
N THR A 13 14.19 -0.94 16.19
CA THR A 13 12.88 -0.50 15.66
C THR A 13 12.81 -0.56 14.13
N GLU A 14 11.60 -0.77 13.59
CA GLU A 14 11.35 -0.80 12.15
C GLU A 14 11.68 0.54 11.45
N LYS A 15 11.58 1.65 12.19
CA LYS A 15 11.90 2.98 11.68
C LYS A 15 13.41 3.14 11.41
N GLU A 16 14.24 2.69 12.34
CA GLU A 16 15.70 2.69 12.20
C GLU A 16 16.15 1.76 11.06
N GLU A 17 15.52 0.59 10.95
CA GLU A 17 15.77 -0.32 9.84
C GLU A 17 15.46 0.34 8.49
N ARG A 18 14.31 1.02 8.37
CA ARG A 18 13.91 1.71 7.14
C ARG A 18 14.88 2.84 6.76
N GLU A 19 15.30 3.65 7.73
CA GLU A 19 16.27 4.74 7.50
C GLU A 19 17.65 4.18 7.08
N PHE A 20 18.07 3.05 7.64
CA PHE A 20 19.29 2.36 7.24
C PHE A 20 19.21 1.84 5.79
N TRP A 21 18.14 1.14 5.42
CA TRP A 21 17.95 0.61 4.07
C TRP A 21 17.69 1.69 3.00
N GLN A 22 17.21 2.88 3.39
CA GLN A 22 17.10 4.02 2.48
C GLN A 22 18.46 4.64 2.14
N THR A 23 19.44 4.48 3.02
CA THR A 23 20.76 5.12 2.89
C THR A 23 21.84 4.15 2.40
N HIS A 24 21.64 2.84 2.56
CA HIS A 24 22.63 1.82 2.23
C HIS A 24 22.16 0.92 1.07
N ASP A 25 23.10 0.56 0.18
CA ASP A 25 22.83 -0.37 -0.92
C ASP A 25 22.62 -1.79 -0.37
N SER A 26 21.43 -2.32 -0.62
CA SER A 26 20.97 -3.61 -0.09
C SER A 26 21.63 -4.82 -0.77
N THR A 27 22.28 -4.59 -1.92
CA THR A 27 23.03 -5.62 -2.68
C THR A 27 24.29 -6.12 -1.98
N GLU A 28 24.83 -5.34 -1.03
CA GLU A 28 26.02 -5.72 -0.26
C GLU A 28 25.71 -6.62 0.96
N TYR A 29 24.45 -6.66 1.38
CA TYR A 29 24.00 -7.32 2.60
C TYR A 29 23.09 -8.53 2.34
N VAL A 30 22.35 -8.55 1.23
CA VAL A 30 21.33 -9.57 0.94
C VAL A 30 21.67 -10.36 -0.31
N ASP A 31 21.63 -11.69 -0.19
CA ASP A 31 21.76 -12.61 -1.31
C ASP A 31 20.45 -12.71 -2.10
N TYR A 32 20.28 -11.81 -3.07
CA TYR A 32 19.11 -11.76 -3.94
C TYR A 32 18.91 -13.03 -4.78
N SER A 33 19.92 -13.88 -4.94
CA SER A 33 19.78 -15.16 -5.66
C SER A 33 18.85 -16.15 -4.94
N LYS A 34 18.64 -15.96 -3.62
CA LYS A 34 17.75 -16.77 -2.78
C LYS A 34 16.39 -16.10 -2.54
N ALA A 35 16.17 -14.91 -3.08
CA ALA A 35 14.93 -14.17 -2.87
C ALA A 35 13.74 -14.94 -3.47
N ARG A 36 12.72 -15.20 -2.65
CA ARG A 36 11.46 -15.81 -3.08
C ARG A 36 10.43 -14.71 -3.26
N ARG A 37 9.57 -14.85 -4.28
CA ARG A 37 8.40 -13.97 -4.43
C ARG A 37 7.48 -14.16 -3.23
N ALA A 38 7.50 -13.20 -2.30
CA ALA A 38 6.54 -13.13 -1.22
C ALA A 38 5.29 -12.40 -1.73
N SER A 39 4.13 -13.06 -1.62
CA SER A 39 2.85 -12.39 -1.72
C SER A 39 2.47 -11.93 -0.31
N PHE A 40 2.11 -10.67 -0.15
CA PHE A 40 1.62 -10.13 1.11
C PHE A 40 0.10 -9.95 1.03
N PRO A 41 -0.71 -11.04 1.07
CA PRO A 41 -2.16 -10.96 0.92
C PRO A 41 -2.84 -10.15 2.04
N ASN A 42 -2.17 -10.02 3.19
CA ASN A 42 -2.71 -9.39 4.41
C ASN A 42 -2.11 -8.00 4.69
N LEU A 43 -1.41 -7.38 3.74
CA LEU A 43 -0.93 -6.01 3.91
C LEU A 43 -2.14 -5.06 3.93
N LYS A 44 -2.69 -4.81 5.12
CA LYS A 44 -3.78 -3.86 5.33
C LYS A 44 -3.27 -2.47 4.97
N LEU A 45 -3.79 -1.90 3.88
CA LEU A 45 -3.70 -0.45 3.65
C LEU A 45 -4.24 0.25 4.90
N SER A 46 -3.46 1.17 5.46
CA SER A 46 -3.91 1.96 6.60
C SER A 46 -5.07 2.85 6.16
N THR A 47 -6.26 2.60 6.70
CA THR A 47 -7.45 3.42 6.39
C THR A 47 -7.62 4.50 7.44
N ARG A 48 -7.73 5.76 7.01
CA ARG A 48 -8.09 6.88 7.88
C ARG A 48 -9.47 7.41 7.50
N PRO A 49 -10.40 7.64 8.45
CA PRO A 49 -11.68 8.25 8.15
C PRO A 49 -11.47 9.71 7.74
N ILE A 50 -12.13 10.11 6.66
CA ILE A 50 -12.14 11.49 6.17
C ILE A 50 -13.57 11.95 5.94
N THR A 51 -13.87 13.20 6.26
CA THR A 51 -15.16 13.83 5.98
C THR A 51 -15.03 14.66 4.71
N ILE A 52 -15.85 14.38 3.70
CA ILE A 52 -15.88 15.11 2.43
C ILE A 52 -17.28 15.69 2.23
N ARG A 53 -17.36 16.96 1.82
CA ARG A 53 -18.63 17.58 1.41
C ARG A 53 -18.86 17.35 -0.07
N LEU A 54 -20.03 16.82 -0.41
CA LEU A 54 -20.48 16.57 -1.78
C LEU A 54 -21.89 17.16 -1.95
N PRO A 55 -22.26 17.63 -3.16
CA PRO A 55 -23.64 17.99 -3.46
C PRO A 55 -24.58 16.78 -3.28
N GLU A 56 -25.78 17.03 -2.77
CA GLU A 56 -26.78 15.99 -2.49
C GLU A 56 -27.14 15.18 -3.74
N SER A 57 -27.34 15.86 -4.87
CA SER A 57 -27.63 15.24 -6.17
C SER A 57 -26.55 14.25 -6.62
N THR A 58 -25.28 14.50 -6.28
CA THR A 58 -24.17 13.60 -6.58
C THR A 58 -24.21 12.35 -5.70
N ILE A 59 -24.56 12.51 -4.42
CA ILE A 59 -24.69 11.39 -3.47
C ILE A 59 -25.81 10.46 -3.91
N GLU A 60 -26.97 10.99 -4.31
CA GLU A 60 -28.09 10.19 -4.80
C GLU A 60 -27.74 9.42 -6.07
N ARG A 61 -27.08 10.08 -7.03
CA ARG A 61 -26.59 9.42 -8.25
C ARG A 61 -25.60 8.29 -7.93
N ALA A 62 -24.70 8.51 -6.97
CA ALA A 62 -23.76 7.48 -6.53
C ALA A 62 -24.48 6.29 -5.90
N LYS A 63 -25.51 6.53 -5.07
CA LYS A 63 -26.34 5.46 -4.47
C LYS A 63 -27.07 4.64 -5.54
N LEU A 64 -27.71 5.29 -6.51
CA LEU A 64 -28.41 4.61 -7.60
C LEU A 64 -27.45 3.75 -8.44
N LYS A 65 -26.27 4.30 -8.78
CA LYS A 65 -25.26 3.57 -9.56
C LYS A 65 -24.70 2.37 -8.79
N ALA A 66 -24.47 2.54 -7.49
CA ALA A 66 -23.96 1.49 -6.63
C ALA A 66 -24.98 0.34 -6.48
N HIS A 67 -26.27 0.68 -6.29
CA HIS A 67 -27.35 -0.31 -6.23
C HIS A 67 -27.48 -1.11 -7.54
N LYS A 68 -27.33 -0.47 -8.70
CA LYS A 68 -27.31 -1.18 -10.00
C LYS A 68 -26.15 -2.18 -10.15
N MET A 69 -25.06 -1.95 -9.42
CA MET A 69 -23.87 -2.78 -9.43
C MET A 69 -23.83 -3.76 -8.24
N ASP A 70 -24.88 -3.80 -7.42
CA ASP A 70 -24.99 -4.59 -6.21
C ASP A 70 -23.81 -4.39 -5.22
N ILE A 71 -23.34 -3.14 -5.13
CA ILE A 71 -22.26 -2.74 -4.21
C ILE A 71 -22.68 -1.58 -3.31
N PRO A 72 -22.08 -1.45 -2.11
CA PRO A 72 -22.28 -0.26 -1.28
C PRO A 72 -21.77 1.01 -1.97
N TYR A 73 -22.50 2.12 -1.85
CA TYR A 73 -22.09 3.41 -2.45
C TYR A 73 -20.71 3.89 -1.98
N GLN A 74 -20.34 3.58 -0.74
CA GLN A 74 -19.01 3.89 -0.19
C GLN A 74 -17.90 3.11 -0.89
N ALA A 75 -18.16 1.87 -1.31
CA ALA A 75 -17.22 1.06 -2.08
C ALA A 75 -17.05 1.63 -3.49
N LEU A 76 -18.15 2.03 -4.13
CA LEU A 76 -18.12 2.71 -5.42
C LEU A 76 -17.32 4.03 -5.35
N LEU A 77 -17.54 4.85 -4.33
CA LEU A 77 -16.80 6.10 -4.13
C LEU A 77 -15.29 5.85 -3.95
N LYS A 78 -14.91 4.85 -3.14
CA LYS A 78 -13.51 4.46 -2.97
C LYS A 78 -12.88 4.07 -4.32
N LYS A 79 -13.59 3.29 -5.12
CA LYS A 79 -13.12 2.87 -6.46
C LYS A 79 -12.91 4.07 -7.38
N ILE A 80 -13.86 4.99 -7.45
CA ILE A 80 -13.77 6.19 -8.30
C ILE A 80 -12.60 7.09 -7.88
N ILE A 81 -12.40 7.30 -6.58
CA ILE A 81 -11.27 8.10 -6.07
C ILE A 81 -9.94 7.43 -6.46
N PHE A 82 -9.85 6.10 -6.30
CA PHE A 82 -8.65 5.35 -6.68
C PHE A 82 -8.37 5.43 -8.18
N GLU A 83 -9.39 5.26 -9.02
CA GLU A 83 -9.28 5.40 -10.48
C GLU A 83 -8.86 6.82 -10.89
N GLY A 84 -9.33 7.85 -10.20
CA GLY A 84 -8.94 9.24 -10.46
C GLY A 84 -7.51 9.59 -10.06
N LEU A 85 -6.92 8.87 -9.10
CA LEU A 85 -5.53 9.06 -8.66
C LEU A 85 -4.51 8.24 -9.47
N THR A 86 -4.97 7.20 -10.15
CA THR A 86 -4.13 6.29 -10.94
C THR A 86 -4.06 6.66 -12.42
N LYS A 87 -4.86 7.66 -12.83
CA LYS A 87 -4.88 8.22 -14.17
C LYS A 87 -3.97 9.44 -14.24
#